data_AF-A0A2D1IL05-F1
#
_entry.id   AF-A0A2D1IL05-F1
#
_cell.length_a   1.000
_cell.length_b   1.000
_cell.length_c   1.000
_cell.angle_alpha   90.00
_cell.angle_beta   90.00
_cell.angle_gamma   90.00
#
_symmetry.space_group_name_H-M   'P 1'
#
loop_
_entity.id
_entity.type
_entity.pdbx_description
1 polymer ?
#
loop_
_entity_poly.entity_id
_entity_poly.type
_entity_poly.pdbx_seq_one_letter_code
_entity_poly.pdbx_strand_id
1 'polypeptide(L)'
;MSTSLDGLQFPISNPQQKPSTSKIGRNIISEALGAVDPVHATAAQQEKNWRKQYPVHFKHLVEDGLRSQGAALSIAKQGLETAHCSFEFYRDGQKHLLKDVMSLPAQNLNTFQLKDQSDKPPEWYVPYHGKKLQGQALLDQIQSWEERGIVEPSHANALRECIAHPEWFDLSDRTTVLFGAASEAGPLTWLSKWKANIVAIDLPNTRVWGKILDTVSQGNATLYAPSVEALPADTSLDILKEKLGANLLTQIPEIAQWLIQFKQDLDLAAIAYLDGEKHVRVSMAMDAIMKYVSEQKANTSLMYMCTPTDVYAVPEEVVQASQSKYQHLSKIESTLTKGISLISHKHFFQKNEQDLFKVGDKSYGVCDCLVVEQGPNYALAKRIQQWRATLARANGQRVSINIAPSTTTYSVTKNPLLKAAFNGASLFDVEAFAPETTNAVMAALWIHDLRNTESVANPNVKLNHPLELMMFGANHGGLWRVAYLARTALPFAALYGFATDKLPKGLLGKLKK
;
A
#
# COMPACT_ATOMS: atom_id res chain seq x y z
N MET A 1 -19.11 -24.90 -4.72
CA MET A 1 -17.68 -25.23 -4.88
C MET A 1 -17.16 -25.68 -3.53
N SER A 2 -16.56 -26.87 -3.44
CA SER A 2 -15.87 -27.33 -2.24
C SER A 2 -14.85 -26.27 -1.83
N THR A 3 -15.11 -25.57 -0.73
CA THR A 3 -14.19 -24.61 -0.12
C THR A 3 -13.11 -25.42 0.57
N SER A 4 -12.13 -25.89 -0.19
CA SER A 4 -10.95 -26.52 0.38
C SER A 4 -10.36 -25.58 1.45
N LEU A 5 -10.14 -26.11 2.65
CA LEU A 5 -9.48 -25.39 3.74
C LEU A 5 -8.00 -25.13 3.45
N ASP A 6 -7.47 -25.75 2.39
CA ASP A 6 -6.08 -25.69 1.97
C ASP A 6 -5.51 -24.26 1.92
N GLY A 7 -4.27 -24.14 2.34
CA GLY A 7 -3.52 -22.89 2.44
C GLY A 7 -3.70 -22.13 3.75
N LEU A 8 -3.24 -20.88 3.72
CA LEU A 8 -3.21 -19.97 4.85
C LEU A 8 -4.61 -19.48 5.21
N GLN A 9 -5.03 -19.62 6.46
CA GLN A 9 -6.35 -19.27 6.98
C GLN A 9 -6.22 -18.50 8.30
N PHE A 10 -7.25 -17.70 8.62
CA PHE A 10 -7.47 -17.34 10.03
C PHE A 10 -7.81 -18.59 10.84
N PRO A 11 -7.52 -18.63 12.15
CA PRO A 11 -7.87 -19.73 13.03
C PRO A 11 -9.33 -20.17 12.92
N ILE A 12 -9.52 -21.46 12.67
CA ILE A 12 -10.85 -22.06 12.49
C ILE A 12 -11.19 -22.84 13.75
N SER A 13 -12.05 -22.28 14.59
CA SER A 13 -12.50 -22.93 15.84
C SER A 13 -13.47 -24.09 15.56
N ASN A 14 -14.24 -23.99 14.48
CA ASN A 14 -15.17 -25.01 14.02
C ASN A 14 -15.18 -25.01 12.47
N PRO A 15 -14.85 -26.13 11.79
CA PRO A 15 -14.85 -26.23 10.33
C PRO A 15 -16.15 -25.85 9.63
N GLN A 16 -17.29 -25.93 10.32
CA GLN A 16 -18.61 -25.52 9.81
C GLN A 16 -18.92 -24.02 9.97
N GLN A 17 -18.06 -23.25 10.66
CA GLN A 17 -18.25 -21.82 10.91
C GLN A 17 -17.17 -20.98 10.23
N LYS A 18 -17.55 -19.78 9.76
CA LYS A 18 -16.57 -18.81 9.24
C LYS A 18 -15.65 -18.34 10.39
N PRO A 19 -14.32 -18.25 10.17
CA PRO A 19 -13.41 -17.78 11.19
C PRO A 19 -13.72 -16.34 11.63
N SER A 20 -13.56 -16.07 12.92
CA SER A 20 -13.80 -14.73 13.50
C SER A 20 -12.57 -13.84 13.33
N THR A 21 -12.51 -13.10 12.23
CA THR A 21 -11.37 -12.21 11.93
C THR A 21 -11.25 -11.06 12.92
N SER A 22 -12.37 -10.59 13.50
CA SER A 22 -12.36 -9.52 14.51
C SER A 22 -11.62 -9.93 15.79
N LYS A 23 -11.76 -11.21 16.22
CA LYS A 23 -11.07 -11.69 17.43
C LYS A 23 -9.55 -11.65 17.23
N ILE A 24 -9.09 -12.12 16.09
CA ILE A 24 -7.66 -12.16 15.74
C ILE A 24 -7.12 -10.77 15.52
N GLY A 25 -7.85 -9.90 14.80
CA GLY A 25 -7.46 -8.51 14.63
C GLY A 25 -7.31 -7.76 15.95
N ARG A 26 -8.28 -7.89 16.88
CA ARG A 26 -8.16 -7.32 18.23
C ARG A 26 -6.94 -7.83 18.98
N ASN A 27 -6.71 -9.14 18.94
CA ASN A 27 -5.58 -9.76 19.64
C ASN A 27 -4.24 -9.20 19.12
N ILE A 28 -4.05 -9.16 17.80
CA ILE A 28 -2.81 -8.63 17.19
C ILE A 28 -2.59 -7.17 17.58
N ILE A 29 -3.62 -6.33 17.53
CA ILE A 29 -3.51 -4.91 17.87
C ILE A 29 -3.29 -4.71 19.38
N SER A 30 -3.96 -5.50 20.22
CA SER A 30 -3.76 -5.50 21.68
C SER A 30 -2.33 -5.89 22.04
N GLU A 31 -1.81 -6.99 21.52
CA GLU A 31 -0.44 -7.44 21.80
C GLU A 31 0.58 -6.40 21.32
N ALA A 32 0.40 -5.82 20.13
CA ALA A 32 1.26 -4.76 19.61
C ALA A 32 1.30 -3.54 20.53
N LEU A 33 0.14 -3.07 21.02
CA LEU A 33 0.06 -1.97 21.99
C LEU A 33 0.65 -2.37 23.35
N GLY A 34 0.46 -3.62 23.78
CA GLY A 34 0.93 -4.13 25.07
C GLY A 34 2.44 -4.07 25.25
N ALA A 35 3.19 -3.98 24.15
CA ALA A 35 4.63 -3.76 24.16
C ALA A 35 5.04 -2.39 24.76
N VAL A 36 4.12 -1.41 24.82
CA VAL A 36 4.44 -0.03 25.22
C VAL A 36 3.38 0.63 26.11
N ASP A 37 2.10 0.23 26.00
CA ASP A 37 1.00 0.82 26.75
C ASP A 37 -0.06 -0.25 27.11
N PRO A 38 -0.07 -0.75 28.37
CA PRO A 38 -1.00 -1.79 28.80
C PRO A 38 -2.45 -1.31 28.89
N VAL A 39 -2.69 0.00 29.02
CA VAL A 39 -4.05 0.56 29.09
C VAL A 39 -4.67 0.52 27.70
N HIS A 40 -3.96 1.01 26.69
CA HIS A 40 -4.41 0.95 25.29
C HIS A 40 -4.55 -0.50 24.79
N ALA A 41 -3.64 -1.40 25.19
CA ALA A 41 -3.76 -2.83 24.91
C ALA A 41 -5.06 -3.42 25.46
N THR A 42 -5.33 -3.20 26.75
CA THR A 42 -6.54 -3.68 27.42
C THR A 42 -7.80 -3.14 26.73
N ALA A 43 -7.81 -1.86 26.35
CA ALA A 43 -8.92 -1.26 25.61
C ALA A 43 -9.16 -1.95 24.27
N ALA A 44 -8.10 -2.20 23.48
CA ALA A 44 -8.21 -2.90 22.20
C ALA A 44 -8.74 -4.33 22.36
N GLN A 45 -8.29 -5.06 23.38
CA GLN A 45 -8.73 -6.42 23.64
C GLN A 45 -10.21 -6.51 24.04
N GLN A 46 -10.69 -5.54 24.82
CA GLN A 46 -12.05 -5.50 25.35
C GLN A 46 -13.08 -4.84 24.41
N GLU A 47 -12.66 -4.33 23.25
CA GLU A 47 -13.53 -3.62 22.31
C GLU A 47 -14.63 -4.53 21.70
N LYS A 48 -15.86 -4.30 22.14
CA LYS A 48 -17.05 -5.07 21.75
C LYS A 48 -17.54 -4.72 20.34
N ASN A 49 -17.40 -3.46 19.94
CA ASN A 49 -17.85 -2.88 18.68
C ASN A 49 -16.68 -2.64 17.71
N TRP A 50 -15.82 -3.66 17.57
CA TRP A 50 -14.58 -3.61 16.77
C TRP A 50 -14.76 -3.02 15.37
N ARG A 51 -15.83 -3.41 14.65
CA ARG A 51 -16.07 -2.93 13.28
C ARG A 51 -16.21 -1.42 13.16
N LYS A 52 -16.62 -0.73 14.23
CA LYS A 52 -16.79 0.73 14.25
C LYS A 52 -15.65 1.44 14.98
N GLN A 53 -15.12 0.82 16.04
CA GLN A 53 -14.16 1.46 16.96
C GLN A 53 -12.70 1.11 16.69
N TYR A 54 -12.40 0.20 15.75
CA TYR A 54 -11.01 -0.09 15.37
C TYR A 54 -10.16 1.16 15.05
N PRO A 55 -10.67 2.26 14.46
CA PRO A 55 -9.82 3.41 14.15
C PRO A 55 -9.14 4.02 15.37
N VAL A 56 -9.80 4.01 16.54
CA VAL A 56 -9.21 4.50 17.80
C VAL A 56 -7.96 3.72 18.15
N HIS A 57 -8.01 2.39 18.07
CA HIS A 57 -6.87 1.53 18.43
C HIS A 57 -5.74 1.61 17.40
N PHE A 58 -6.06 1.81 16.12
CA PHE A 58 -5.05 2.07 15.09
C PHE A 58 -4.38 3.43 15.27
N LYS A 59 -5.12 4.44 15.73
CA LYS A 59 -4.56 5.73 16.10
C LYS A 59 -3.60 5.60 17.30
N HIS A 60 -3.97 4.85 18.33
CA HIS A 60 -3.08 4.58 19.47
C HIS A 60 -1.76 3.90 19.05
N LEU A 61 -1.76 3.01 18.05
CA LEU A 61 -0.51 2.42 17.56
C LEU A 61 0.50 3.47 17.07
N VAL A 62 0.00 4.54 16.46
CA VAL A 62 0.83 5.62 15.93
C VAL A 62 1.24 6.58 17.06
N GLU A 63 0.30 6.98 17.91
CA GLU A 63 0.56 7.89 19.04
C GLU A 63 1.55 7.28 20.04
N ASP A 64 1.35 6.02 20.41
CA ASP A 64 2.25 5.32 21.32
C ASP A 64 3.60 5.03 20.66
N GLY A 65 3.59 4.75 19.36
CA GLY A 65 4.80 4.60 18.56
C GLY A 65 5.63 5.89 18.48
N LEU A 66 4.99 7.06 18.48
CA LEU A 66 5.65 8.37 18.47
C LEU A 66 6.29 8.75 19.80
N ARG A 67 6.03 8.02 20.90
CA ARG A 67 6.66 8.33 22.20
C ARG A 67 8.18 8.13 22.17
N SER A 68 8.69 7.22 21.35
CA SER A 68 10.14 7.03 21.12
C SER A 68 10.42 6.09 19.94
N GLN A 69 11.64 6.13 19.40
CA GLN A 69 12.06 5.18 18.36
C GLN A 69 11.90 3.72 18.81
N GLY A 70 12.22 3.42 20.07
CA GLY A 70 12.08 2.10 20.66
C GLY A 70 10.61 1.65 20.74
N ALA A 71 9.68 2.57 21.03
CA ALA A 71 8.26 2.26 21.07
C ALA A 71 7.73 1.83 19.69
N ALA A 72 8.04 2.60 18.63
CA ALA A 72 7.65 2.25 17.27
C ALA A 72 8.16 0.86 16.84
N LEU A 73 9.43 0.54 17.15
CA LEU A 73 10.03 -0.75 16.81
C LEU A 73 9.43 -1.90 17.63
N SER A 74 9.19 -1.69 18.93
CA SER A 74 8.58 -2.71 19.80
C SER A 74 7.14 -3.04 19.38
N ILE A 75 6.32 -2.03 19.05
CA ILE A 75 4.97 -2.24 18.51
C ILE A 75 5.02 -3.07 17.22
N ALA A 76 5.88 -2.68 16.27
CA ALA A 76 6.00 -3.37 14.99
C ALA A 76 6.44 -4.82 15.15
N LYS A 77 7.43 -5.06 16.03
CA LYS A 77 7.94 -6.39 16.34
C LYS A 77 6.87 -7.28 16.96
N GLN A 78 6.26 -6.82 18.05
CA GLN A 78 5.26 -7.60 18.78
C GLN A 78 4.00 -7.87 17.92
N GLY A 79 3.57 -6.89 17.12
CA GLY A 79 2.45 -7.04 16.20
C GLY A 79 2.71 -8.10 15.12
N LEU A 80 3.90 -8.09 14.50
CA LEU A 80 4.29 -9.10 13.52
C LEU A 80 4.47 -10.49 14.14
N GLU A 81 5.16 -10.60 15.27
CA GLU A 81 5.35 -11.89 15.97
C GLU A 81 3.99 -12.52 16.35
N THR A 82 3.08 -11.71 16.89
CA THR A 82 1.72 -12.15 17.22
C THR A 82 0.97 -12.58 15.96
N ALA A 83 1.06 -11.82 14.87
CA ALA A 83 0.43 -12.19 13.61
C ALA A 83 0.97 -13.53 13.09
N HIS A 84 2.29 -13.73 13.02
CA HIS A 84 2.90 -15.00 12.59
C HIS A 84 2.49 -16.20 13.44
N CYS A 85 2.27 -16.01 14.74
CA CYS A 85 1.80 -17.05 15.66
C CYS A 85 0.28 -17.28 15.60
N SER A 86 -0.48 -16.36 14.99
CA SER A 86 -1.94 -16.38 15.02
C SER A 86 -2.58 -17.02 13.79
N PHE A 87 -1.89 -17.18 12.66
CA PHE A 87 -2.48 -17.77 11.45
C PHE A 87 -2.17 -19.27 11.34
N GLU A 88 -3.12 -20.00 10.75
CA GLU A 88 -3.02 -21.44 10.52
C GLU A 88 -2.81 -21.71 9.03
N PHE A 89 -2.01 -22.71 8.69
CA PHE A 89 -1.78 -23.14 7.32
C PHE A 89 -2.19 -24.61 7.18
N TYR A 90 -3.13 -24.88 6.28
CA TYR A 90 -3.64 -26.23 6.03
C TYR A 90 -3.00 -26.81 4.78
N ARG A 91 -2.53 -28.06 4.86
CA ARG A 91 -1.96 -28.80 3.73
C ARG A 91 -2.19 -30.29 3.93
N ASP A 92 -2.64 -31.00 2.91
CA ASP A 92 -2.87 -32.45 2.94
C ASP A 92 -3.73 -32.92 4.14
N GLY A 93 -4.72 -32.11 4.52
CA GLY A 93 -5.59 -32.36 5.68
C GLY A 93 -4.95 -32.12 7.05
N GLN A 94 -3.68 -31.72 7.10
CA GLN A 94 -2.97 -31.35 8.32
C GLN A 94 -3.02 -29.84 8.57
N LYS A 95 -2.85 -29.46 9.83
CA LYS A 95 -2.87 -28.08 10.31
C LYS A 95 -1.51 -27.71 10.87
N HIS A 96 -0.95 -26.63 10.37
CA HIS A 96 0.33 -26.05 10.79
C HIS A 96 0.14 -24.60 11.23
N LEU A 97 1.10 -24.04 11.96
CA LEU A 97 1.14 -22.59 12.21
C LEU A 97 1.89 -21.90 11.08
N LEU A 98 1.50 -20.68 10.75
CA LEU A 98 2.17 -19.89 9.70
C LEU A 98 3.67 -19.74 9.97
N LYS A 99 4.05 -19.48 11.24
CA LYS A 99 5.47 -19.35 11.63
C LYS A 99 6.34 -20.58 11.27
N ASP A 100 5.73 -21.75 11.14
CA ASP A 100 6.44 -23.02 10.87
C ASP A 100 6.36 -23.43 9.39
N VAL A 101 5.63 -22.67 8.55
CA VAL A 101 5.28 -23.06 7.17
C VAL A 101 6.50 -23.30 6.27
N MET A 102 7.61 -22.58 6.50
CA MET A 102 8.81 -22.69 5.68
C MET A 102 9.58 -24.01 5.90
N SER A 103 9.27 -24.73 6.98
CA SER A 103 9.84 -26.06 7.26
C SER A 103 9.10 -27.20 6.57
N LEU A 104 7.92 -26.91 5.99
CA LEU A 104 7.12 -27.93 5.32
C LEU A 104 7.80 -28.39 4.02
N PRO A 105 7.65 -29.68 3.64
CA PRO A 105 8.04 -30.15 2.33
C PRO A 105 7.37 -29.31 1.24
N ALA A 106 8.16 -28.82 0.29
CA ALA A 106 7.68 -28.01 -0.81
C ALA A 106 8.07 -28.67 -2.14
N GLN A 107 7.17 -28.59 -3.11
CA GLN A 107 7.47 -28.99 -4.48
C GLN A 107 8.33 -27.91 -5.15
N ASN A 108 9.26 -28.34 -6.00
CA ASN A 108 10.05 -27.39 -6.77
C ASN A 108 9.20 -26.73 -7.85
N LEU A 109 9.21 -25.40 -7.91
CA LEU A 109 8.69 -24.65 -9.04
C LEU A 109 9.75 -24.57 -10.14
N ASN A 110 9.30 -24.70 -11.38
CA ASN A 110 10.09 -24.45 -12.56
C ASN A 110 10.00 -22.98 -12.95
N THR A 111 10.99 -22.50 -13.70
CA THR A 111 11.01 -21.13 -14.22
C THR A 111 10.82 -21.16 -15.73
N PHE A 112 9.72 -20.57 -16.21
CA PHE A 112 9.58 -20.24 -17.61
C PHE A 112 10.11 -18.82 -17.86
N GLN A 113 10.95 -18.67 -18.89
CA GLN A 113 11.52 -17.39 -19.25
C GLN A 113 10.92 -16.89 -20.57
N LEU A 114 10.36 -15.70 -20.56
CA LEU A 114 9.94 -14.97 -21.76
C LEU A 114 10.82 -13.73 -21.90
N LYS A 115 11.56 -13.63 -23.00
CA LYS A 115 12.43 -12.51 -23.30
C LYS A 115 11.96 -11.80 -24.56
N ASP A 116 11.62 -10.52 -24.42
CA ASP A 116 11.40 -9.65 -25.57
C ASP A 116 12.71 -8.95 -25.97
N GLN A 117 12.87 -8.64 -27.26
CA GLN A 117 14.11 -8.12 -27.87
C GLN A 117 13.96 -6.69 -28.40
N SER A 118 13.07 -5.90 -27.80
CA SER A 118 12.95 -4.49 -28.17
C SER A 118 14.15 -3.68 -27.65
N ASP A 119 14.91 -3.07 -28.56
CA ASP A 119 16.03 -2.17 -28.23
C ASP A 119 15.60 -0.74 -27.87
N LYS A 120 14.29 -0.50 -27.69
CA LYS A 120 13.79 0.83 -27.35
C LYS A 120 14.37 1.30 -26.00
N PRO A 121 14.90 2.54 -25.93
CA PRO A 121 15.39 3.07 -24.66
C PRO A 121 14.23 3.22 -23.67
N PRO A 122 14.47 3.00 -22.36
CA PRO A 122 13.50 3.30 -21.32
C PRO A 122 13.04 4.76 -21.40
N GLU A 123 11.74 4.98 -21.36
CA GLU A 123 11.12 6.31 -21.28
C GLU A 123 10.18 6.34 -20.08
N TRP A 124 10.12 7.48 -19.39
CA TRP A 124 9.12 7.74 -18.37
C TRP A 124 8.26 8.97 -18.73
N TYR A 125 6.98 8.87 -18.41
CA TYR A 125 5.98 9.92 -18.55
C TYR A 125 4.83 9.68 -17.60
N VAL A 126 4.03 10.71 -17.34
CA VAL A 126 2.87 10.59 -16.46
C VAL A 126 1.59 10.86 -17.26
N PRO A 127 0.72 9.84 -17.48
CA PRO A 127 -0.63 10.07 -17.97
C PRO A 127 -1.43 10.85 -16.95
N TYR A 128 -2.01 11.99 -17.31
CA TYR A 128 -2.85 12.78 -16.40
C TYR A 128 -3.90 13.57 -17.19
N HIS A 129 -5.17 13.41 -16.84
CA HIS A 129 -6.32 14.04 -17.50
C HIS A 129 -6.29 13.96 -19.05
N GLY A 130 -5.98 12.76 -19.58
CA GLY A 130 -5.93 12.50 -21.03
C GLY A 130 -4.68 13.05 -21.73
N LYS A 131 -3.71 13.61 -20.99
CA LYS A 131 -2.43 14.08 -21.54
C LYS A 131 -1.29 13.13 -21.15
N LYS A 132 -0.28 13.04 -22.02
CA LYS A 132 1.03 12.42 -21.74
C LYS A 132 1.97 13.52 -21.23
N LEU A 133 2.16 13.64 -19.92
CA LEU A 133 3.02 14.69 -19.35
C LEU A 133 4.50 14.27 -19.33
N GLN A 134 5.37 15.11 -19.88
CA GLN A 134 6.83 14.95 -19.93
C GLN A 134 7.53 16.31 -19.93
N GLY A 135 8.83 16.32 -19.62
CA GLY A 135 9.66 17.53 -19.62
C GLY A 135 9.04 18.65 -18.77
N GLN A 136 9.02 19.87 -19.32
CA GLN A 136 8.48 21.04 -18.61
C GLN A 136 7.02 20.87 -18.17
N ALA A 137 6.17 20.26 -19.00
CA ALA A 137 4.76 20.07 -18.65
C ALA A 137 4.58 19.15 -17.43
N LEU A 138 5.49 18.18 -17.24
CA LEU A 138 5.49 17.35 -16.04
C LEU A 138 6.03 18.11 -14.83
N LEU A 139 7.10 18.89 -15.00
CA LEU A 139 7.64 19.75 -13.93
C LEU A 139 6.60 20.73 -13.40
N ASP A 140 5.87 21.41 -14.29
CA ASP A 140 4.81 22.34 -13.93
C ASP A 140 3.67 21.63 -13.19
N GLN A 141 3.33 20.40 -13.60
CA GLN A 141 2.29 19.61 -12.92
C GLN A 141 2.74 19.15 -11.53
N ILE A 142 4.00 18.74 -11.37
CA ILE A 142 4.59 18.38 -10.07
C ILE A 142 4.57 19.59 -9.14
N GLN A 143 4.98 20.76 -9.63
CA GLN A 143 4.92 22.02 -8.89
C GLN A 143 3.48 22.32 -8.43
N SER A 144 2.51 22.18 -9.33
CA SER A 144 1.10 22.40 -9.00
C SER A 144 0.59 21.43 -7.93
N TRP A 145 0.98 20.15 -7.98
CA TRP A 145 0.61 19.19 -6.94
C TRP A 145 1.24 19.54 -5.58
N GLU A 146 2.50 19.97 -5.56
CA GLU A 146 3.18 20.39 -4.34
C GLU A 146 2.55 21.64 -3.72
N GLU A 147 2.33 22.70 -4.51
CA GLU A 147 1.74 23.96 -4.05
C GLU A 147 0.31 23.80 -3.51
N ARG A 148 -0.46 22.89 -4.11
CA ARG A 148 -1.81 22.54 -3.65
C ARG A 148 -1.80 21.61 -2.43
N GLY A 149 -0.63 21.13 -2.00
CA GLY A 149 -0.49 20.17 -0.92
C GLY A 149 -1.07 18.79 -1.25
N ILE A 150 -1.13 18.42 -2.54
CA ILE A 150 -1.58 17.10 -2.98
C ILE A 150 -0.50 16.05 -2.66
N VAL A 151 0.75 16.43 -2.86
CA VAL A 151 1.95 15.64 -2.55
C VAL A 151 2.83 16.41 -1.59
N GLU A 152 3.61 15.70 -0.78
CA GLU A 152 4.60 16.31 0.10
C GLU A 152 5.86 16.76 -0.71
N PRO A 153 6.61 17.77 -0.24
CA PRO A 153 7.78 18.29 -0.95
C PRO A 153 8.81 17.21 -1.33
N SER A 154 9.01 16.23 -0.45
CA SER A 154 9.91 15.10 -0.70
C SER A 154 9.45 14.21 -1.86
N HIS A 155 8.14 14.04 -2.06
CA HIS A 155 7.58 13.32 -3.21
C HIS A 155 7.82 14.11 -4.50
N ALA A 156 7.53 15.42 -4.48
CA ALA A 156 7.76 16.27 -5.64
C ALA A 156 9.24 16.30 -6.04
N ASN A 157 10.15 16.40 -5.07
CA ASN A 157 11.59 16.34 -5.32
C ASN A 157 12.02 15.01 -5.95
N ALA A 158 11.58 13.88 -5.40
CA ALA A 158 11.90 12.56 -5.95
C ALA A 158 11.48 12.42 -7.43
N LEU A 159 10.30 12.94 -7.79
CA LEU A 159 9.85 12.96 -9.19
C LEU A 159 10.71 13.88 -10.06
N ARG A 160 11.13 15.05 -9.56
CA ARG A 160 12.06 15.93 -10.29
C ARG A 160 13.42 15.26 -10.50
N GLU A 161 13.92 14.52 -9.52
CA GLU A 161 15.16 13.73 -9.65
C GLU A 161 15.01 12.62 -10.70
N CYS A 162 13.87 11.92 -10.73
CA CYS A 162 13.58 10.97 -11.81
C CYS A 162 13.58 11.62 -13.21
N ILE A 163 13.14 12.87 -13.35
CA ILE A 163 13.21 13.62 -14.62
C ILE A 163 14.67 13.94 -14.96
N ALA A 164 15.47 14.35 -13.95
CA ALA A 164 16.88 14.69 -14.11
C ALA A 164 17.77 13.48 -14.43
N HIS A 165 17.36 12.28 -14.02
CA HIS A 165 18.11 11.04 -14.15
C HIS A 165 17.36 9.98 -14.98
N PRO A 166 17.14 10.19 -16.29
CA PRO A 166 16.44 9.23 -17.14
C PRO A 166 17.15 7.87 -17.23
N GLU A 167 18.47 7.82 -16.99
CA GLU A 167 19.26 6.59 -16.96
C GLU A 167 18.85 5.63 -15.83
N TRP A 168 18.21 6.12 -14.78
CA TRP A 168 17.72 5.28 -13.66
C TRP A 168 16.68 4.25 -14.10
N PHE A 169 15.94 4.53 -15.19
CA PHE A 169 14.91 3.65 -15.73
C PHE A 169 15.46 2.51 -16.59
N ASP A 170 16.78 2.43 -16.83
CA ASP A 170 17.36 1.17 -17.30
C ASP A 170 17.51 0.23 -16.09
N LEU A 171 16.71 -0.83 -16.05
CA LEU A 171 16.66 -1.82 -14.97
C LEU A 171 17.23 -3.17 -15.41
N SER A 172 18.04 -3.20 -16.46
CA SER A 172 18.67 -4.43 -16.95
C SER A 172 19.57 -5.12 -15.91
N ASP A 173 20.05 -4.38 -14.93
CA ASP A 173 20.83 -4.84 -13.77
C ASP A 173 19.98 -5.25 -12.55
N ARG A 174 18.66 -5.05 -12.57
CA ARG A 174 17.76 -5.30 -11.43
C ARG A 174 16.84 -6.48 -11.68
N THR A 175 16.59 -7.26 -10.62
CA THR A 175 15.62 -8.37 -10.62
C THR A 175 14.48 -8.06 -9.65
N THR A 176 13.36 -7.63 -10.21
CA THR A 176 12.17 -7.22 -9.46
C THR A 176 11.20 -8.38 -9.31
N VAL A 177 10.79 -8.69 -8.08
CA VAL A 177 9.79 -9.73 -7.78
C VAL A 177 8.45 -9.06 -7.49
N LEU A 178 7.42 -9.40 -8.25
CA LEU A 178 6.08 -8.85 -8.08
C LEU A 178 5.13 -9.90 -7.49
N PHE A 179 4.81 -9.77 -6.20
CA PHE A 179 3.73 -10.56 -5.59
C PHE A 179 2.39 -9.90 -5.92
N GLY A 180 1.59 -10.53 -6.78
CA GLY A 180 0.40 -9.93 -7.39
C GLY A 180 0.73 -9.11 -8.64
N ALA A 181 1.50 -9.71 -9.56
CA ALA A 181 2.02 -9.03 -10.75
C ALA A 181 0.95 -8.36 -11.62
N ALA A 182 -0.28 -8.89 -11.68
CA ALA A 182 -1.37 -8.32 -12.47
C ALA A 182 -2.14 -7.18 -11.77
N SER A 183 -1.71 -6.77 -10.57
CA SER A 183 -2.33 -5.70 -9.77
C SER A 183 -2.57 -4.43 -10.59
N GLU A 184 -3.78 -3.88 -10.50
CA GLU A 184 -4.19 -2.67 -11.26
C GLU A 184 -3.35 -1.44 -10.88
N ALA A 185 -2.98 -1.33 -9.61
CA ALA A 185 -2.10 -0.27 -9.12
C ALA A 185 -0.60 -0.62 -9.25
N GLY A 186 -0.26 -1.83 -9.70
CA GLY A 186 1.10 -2.35 -9.75
C GLY A 186 1.98 -1.75 -10.86
N PRO A 187 3.32 -1.92 -10.76
CA PRO A 187 4.27 -1.28 -11.65
C PRO A 187 4.57 -2.09 -12.93
N LEU A 188 3.91 -3.23 -13.18
CA LEU A 188 4.22 -4.15 -14.29
C LEU A 188 4.29 -3.46 -15.66
N THR A 189 3.34 -2.57 -15.95
CA THR A 189 3.30 -1.80 -17.22
C THR A 189 4.52 -0.91 -17.43
N TRP A 190 5.15 -0.44 -16.35
CA TRP A 190 6.33 0.43 -16.43
C TRP A 190 7.62 -0.37 -16.41
N LEU A 191 7.73 -1.35 -15.51
CA LEU A 191 8.88 -2.26 -15.46
C LEU A 191 9.08 -3.00 -16.79
N SER A 192 7.98 -3.38 -17.45
CA SER A 192 8.04 -4.02 -18.78
C SER A 192 8.70 -3.14 -19.84
N LYS A 193 8.69 -1.81 -19.69
CA LYS A 193 9.30 -0.84 -20.63
C LYS A 193 10.72 -0.43 -20.24
N TRP A 194 11.20 -0.90 -19.10
CA TRP A 194 12.42 -0.44 -18.43
C TRP A 194 13.50 -1.52 -18.38
N LYS A 195 13.44 -2.51 -19.28
CA LYS A 195 14.39 -3.64 -19.38
C LYS A 195 14.55 -4.46 -18.10
N ALA A 196 13.60 -4.39 -17.18
CA ALA A 196 13.68 -5.09 -15.89
C ALA A 196 13.71 -6.62 -16.08
N ASN A 197 14.38 -7.32 -15.16
CA ASN A 197 14.20 -8.75 -14.96
C ASN A 197 13.01 -8.94 -14.00
N ILE A 198 11.84 -9.29 -14.53
CA ILE A 198 10.58 -9.34 -13.79
C ILE A 198 10.27 -10.78 -13.39
N VAL A 199 10.35 -11.08 -12.10
CA VAL A 199 9.86 -12.33 -11.51
C VAL A 199 8.41 -12.13 -11.12
N ALA A 200 7.47 -12.64 -11.93
CA ALA A 200 6.04 -12.40 -11.73
C ALA A 200 5.40 -13.55 -10.95
N ILE A 201 4.76 -13.24 -9.82
CA ILE A 201 4.00 -14.21 -9.03
C ILE A 201 2.54 -13.75 -8.99
N ASP A 202 1.66 -14.55 -9.56
CA ASP A 202 0.21 -14.36 -9.48
C ASP A 202 -0.52 -15.70 -9.65
N LEU A 203 -1.82 -15.71 -9.37
CA LEU A 203 -2.65 -16.92 -9.38
C LEU A 203 -2.55 -17.66 -10.73
N PRO A 204 -2.53 -19.01 -10.73
CA PRO A 204 -2.63 -19.81 -11.95
C PRO A 204 -4.03 -19.67 -12.57
N ASN A 205 -4.19 -18.61 -13.35
CA ASN A 205 -5.47 -18.19 -13.91
C ASN A 205 -5.26 -17.57 -15.30
N THR A 206 -5.95 -18.10 -16.30
CA THR A 206 -5.84 -17.71 -17.71
C THR A 206 -6.01 -16.21 -17.96
N ARG A 207 -6.93 -15.55 -17.24
CA ARG A 207 -7.16 -14.11 -17.41
C ARG A 207 -6.02 -13.28 -16.82
N VAL A 208 -5.50 -13.69 -15.67
CA VAL A 208 -4.38 -13.02 -14.99
C VAL A 208 -3.12 -13.15 -15.83
N TRP A 209 -2.76 -14.38 -16.22
CA TRP A 209 -1.56 -14.63 -17.01
C TRP A 209 -1.66 -14.12 -18.44
N GLY A 210 -2.85 -14.10 -19.05
CA GLY A 210 -3.09 -13.38 -20.30
C GLY A 210 -2.68 -11.92 -20.19
N LYS A 211 -3.18 -11.20 -19.19
CA LYS A 211 -2.81 -9.79 -18.95
C LYS A 211 -1.30 -9.61 -18.73
N ILE A 212 -0.65 -10.48 -17.95
CA ILE A 212 0.78 -10.39 -17.67
C ILE A 212 1.60 -10.57 -18.95
N LEU A 213 1.34 -11.64 -19.71
CA LEU A 213 2.04 -11.96 -20.95
C LEU A 213 1.82 -10.87 -22.00
N ASP A 214 0.59 -10.38 -22.15
CA ASP A 214 0.25 -9.29 -23.08
C ASP A 214 0.96 -7.98 -22.71
N THR A 215 1.13 -7.70 -21.42
CA THR A 215 1.81 -6.47 -20.96
C THR A 215 3.32 -6.56 -21.20
N VAL A 216 3.94 -7.70 -20.85
CA VAL A 216 5.39 -7.90 -20.99
C VAL A 216 5.80 -7.92 -22.47
N SER A 217 5.02 -8.57 -23.34
CA SER A 217 5.29 -8.67 -24.80
C SER A 217 5.14 -7.36 -25.57
N GLN A 218 4.69 -6.29 -24.92
CA GLN A 218 4.69 -4.93 -25.48
C GLN A 218 5.94 -4.13 -25.08
N GLY A 219 6.78 -4.71 -24.24
CA GLY A 219 7.92 -4.07 -23.59
C GLY A 219 9.28 -4.55 -24.11
N ASN A 220 10.29 -4.42 -23.26
CA ASN A 220 11.67 -4.84 -23.46
C ASN A 220 12.23 -5.57 -22.22
N ALA A 221 11.35 -5.98 -21.29
CA ALA A 221 11.72 -6.71 -20.09
C ALA A 221 11.94 -8.21 -20.35
N THR A 222 12.63 -8.85 -19.41
CA THR A 222 12.69 -10.31 -19.32
C THR A 222 11.77 -10.78 -18.20
N LEU A 223 10.79 -11.61 -18.53
CA LEU A 223 9.86 -12.20 -17.57
C LEU A 223 10.35 -13.59 -17.13
N TYR A 224 10.29 -13.82 -15.83
CA TYR A 224 10.48 -15.10 -15.17
C TYR A 224 9.17 -15.47 -14.47
N ALA A 225 8.54 -16.55 -14.92
CA ALA A 225 7.24 -16.99 -14.44
C ALA A 225 7.35 -18.38 -13.80
N PRO A 226 6.71 -18.61 -12.63
CA PRO A 226 6.70 -19.93 -12.02
C PRO A 226 5.74 -20.86 -12.75
N SER A 227 6.10 -22.14 -12.83
CA SER A 227 5.23 -23.21 -13.29
C SER A 227 5.46 -24.48 -12.47
N VAL A 228 4.42 -25.30 -12.31
CA VAL A 228 4.55 -26.60 -11.61
C VAL A 228 5.34 -27.60 -12.46
N GLU A 229 5.18 -27.55 -13.79
CA GLU A 229 5.89 -28.39 -14.74
C GLU A 229 6.92 -27.59 -15.53
N ALA A 230 7.95 -28.26 -16.05
CA ALA A 230 8.91 -27.65 -16.97
C ALA A 230 8.24 -27.41 -18.34
N LEU A 231 8.33 -26.19 -18.85
CA LEU A 231 7.71 -25.79 -20.12
C LEU A 231 8.81 -25.49 -21.15
N PRO A 232 8.76 -26.08 -22.37
CA PRO A 232 9.68 -25.75 -23.46
C PRO A 232 9.61 -24.27 -23.86
N ALA A 233 10.73 -23.70 -24.32
CA ALA A 233 10.82 -22.27 -24.67
C ALA A 233 9.87 -21.85 -25.81
N ASP A 234 9.49 -22.78 -26.68
CA ASP A 234 8.56 -22.61 -27.81
C ASP A 234 7.08 -22.88 -27.43
N THR A 235 6.78 -23.04 -26.15
CA THR A 235 5.40 -23.24 -25.66
C THR A 235 4.49 -22.10 -26.11
N SER A 236 3.36 -22.45 -26.72
CA SER A 236 2.37 -21.47 -27.20
C SER A 236 1.80 -20.62 -26.06
N LEU A 237 1.44 -19.36 -26.38
CA LEU A 237 0.87 -18.41 -25.40
C LEU A 237 -0.39 -18.96 -24.71
N ASP A 238 -1.22 -19.74 -25.39
CA ASP A 238 -2.45 -20.27 -24.79
C ASP A 238 -2.15 -21.31 -23.71
N ILE A 239 -1.16 -22.18 -23.92
CA ILE A 239 -0.67 -23.11 -22.90
C ILE A 239 -0.03 -22.33 -21.75
N LEU A 240 0.77 -21.28 -22.05
CA LEU A 240 1.39 -20.46 -21.01
C LEU A 240 0.36 -19.79 -20.10
N LYS A 241 -0.74 -19.26 -20.65
CA LYS A 241 -1.82 -18.65 -19.86
C LYS A 241 -2.44 -19.64 -18.86
N GLU A 242 -2.49 -20.92 -19.20
CA GLU A 242 -3.08 -21.96 -18.36
C GLU A 242 -2.09 -22.53 -17.32
N LYS A 243 -0.81 -22.65 -17.68
CA LYS A 243 0.19 -23.40 -16.91
C LYS A 243 1.08 -22.55 -16.01
N LEU A 244 1.19 -21.25 -16.28
CA LEU A 244 1.95 -20.33 -15.43
C LEU A 244 1.16 -19.93 -14.19
N GLY A 245 1.87 -19.71 -13.09
CA GLY A 245 1.29 -19.19 -11.85
C GLY A 245 1.70 -19.92 -10.59
N ALA A 246 1.60 -19.20 -9.49
CA ALA A 246 1.73 -19.74 -8.14
C ALA A 246 0.79 -18.99 -7.19
N ASN A 247 0.09 -19.75 -6.34
CA ASN A 247 -0.89 -19.17 -5.43
C ASN A 247 -0.24 -18.84 -4.07
N LEU A 248 -0.16 -17.54 -3.76
CA LEU A 248 0.39 -17.04 -2.49
C LEU A 248 -0.27 -17.63 -1.24
N LEU A 249 -1.52 -18.09 -1.31
CA LEU A 249 -2.20 -18.65 -0.15
C LEU A 249 -1.89 -20.12 0.09
N THR A 250 -1.54 -20.89 -0.94
CA THR A 250 -1.37 -22.36 -0.84
C THR A 250 0.07 -22.82 -1.12
N GLN A 251 0.87 -21.99 -1.79
CA GLN A 251 2.22 -22.31 -2.25
C GLN A 251 3.31 -21.45 -1.59
N ILE A 252 3.10 -21.06 -0.31
CA ILE A 252 4.03 -20.22 0.45
C ILE A 252 5.47 -20.78 0.46
N PRO A 253 5.71 -22.04 0.90
CA PRO A 253 7.07 -22.56 0.96
C PRO A 253 7.64 -22.82 -0.43
N GLU A 254 6.83 -23.21 -1.42
CA GLU A 254 7.26 -23.40 -2.82
C GLU A 254 7.78 -22.10 -3.44
N ILE A 255 7.04 -21.00 -3.27
CA ILE A 255 7.44 -19.68 -3.78
C ILE A 255 8.72 -19.21 -3.07
N ALA A 256 8.79 -19.35 -1.75
CA ALA A 256 9.96 -18.93 -0.99
C ALA A 256 11.23 -19.71 -1.39
N GLN A 257 11.13 -21.04 -1.53
CA GLN A 257 12.24 -21.88 -1.97
C GLN A 257 12.63 -21.61 -3.42
N TRP A 258 11.68 -21.32 -4.30
CA TRP A 258 11.95 -20.95 -5.68
C TRP A 258 12.71 -19.61 -5.78
N LEU A 259 12.29 -18.60 -5.01
CA LEU A 259 12.93 -17.29 -5.04
C LEU A 259 14.39 -17.32 -4.57
N ILE A 260 14.74 -18.15 -3.58
CA ILE A 260 16.13 -18.26 -3.12
C ILE A 260 17.07 -18.94 -4.12
N GLN A 261 16.53 -19.59 -5.16
CA GLN A 261 17.34 -20.19 -6.24
C GLN A 261 17.90 -19.15 -7.21
N PHE A 262 17.33 -17.94 -7.25
CA PHE A 262 17.86 -16.85 -8.08
C PHE A 262 19.23 -16.41 -7.55
N LYS A 263 20.24 -16.36 -8.43
CA LYS A 263 21.60 -15.94 -8.07
C LYS A 263 21.68 -14.43 -7.83
N GLN A 264 20.86 -13.67 -8.54
CA GLN A 264 20.77 -12.22 -8.47
C GLN A 264 20.19 -11.77 -7.13
N ASP A 265 20.45 -10.52 -6.79
CA ASP A 265 19.75 -9.81 -5.72
C ASP A 265 18.30 -9.53 -6.15
N LEU A 266 17.38 -9.52 -5.18
CA LEU A 266 15.94 -9.43 -5.45
C LEU A 266 15.33 -8.18 -4.81
N ASP A 267 14.62 -7.41 -5.62
CA ASP A 267 13.80 -6.29 -5.20
C ASP A 267 12.34 -6.75 -5.06
N LEU A 268 11.89 -7.00 -3.83
CA LEU A 268 10.65 -7.71 -3.50
C LEU A 268 9.47 -6.75 -3.31
N ALA A 269 8.45 -6.78 -4.18
CA ALA A 269 7.29 -5.88 -4.11
C ALA A 269 5.99 -6.59 -3.68
N ALA A 270 5.45 -6.22 -2.53
CA ALA A 270 4.20 -6.75 -1.98
C ALA A 270 3.00 -5.92 -2.42
N ILE A 271 2.43 -6.26 -3.57
CA ILE A 271 1.37 -5.48 -4.24
C ILE A 271 0.07 -6.28 -4.46
N ALA A 272 0.02 -7.53 -4.00
CA ALA A 272 -1.16 -8.36 -4.08
C ALA A 272 -2.26 -7.84 -3.17
N TYR A 273 -3.49 -7.82 -3.69
CA TYR A 273 -4.67 -7.34 -2.99
C TYR A 273 -5.84 -8.29 -3.21
N LEU A 274 -6.60 -8.55 -2.15
CA LEU A 274 -7.86 -9.30 -2.19
C LEU A 274 -8.87 -8.60 -1.28
N ASP A 275 -10.17 -8.77 -1.54
CA ASP A 275 -11.21 -8.15 -0.72
C ASP A 275 -11.33 -8.80 0.66
N GLY A 276 -11.57 -7.96 1.69
CA GLY A 276 -11.96 -8.41 3.02
C GLY A 276 -10.88 -9.19 3.75
N GLU A 277 -11.26 -10.34 4.33
CA GLU A 277 -10.34 -11.17 5.15
C GLU A 277 -9.17 -11.74 4.36
N LYS A 278 -9.39 -12.04 3.07
CA LYS A 278 -8.34 -12.54 2.18
C LYS A 278 -7.19 -11.55 2.00
N HIS A 279 -7.43 -10.24 2.17
CA HIS A 279 -6.35 -9.25 2.13
C HIS A 279 -5.32 -9.51 3.23
N VAL A 280 -5.77 -9.79 4.46
CA VAL A 280 -4.87 -10.04 5.58
C VAL A 280 -4.08 -11.33 5.32
N ARG A 281 -4.76 -12.37 4.83
CA ARG A 281 -4.13 -13.65 4.49
C ARG A 281 -3.04 -13.47 3.43
N VAL A 282 -3.32 -12.77 2.33
CA VAL A 282 -2.30 -12.56 1.28
C VAL A 282 -1.18 -11.64 1.76
N SER A 283 -1.46 -10.63 2.60
CA SER A 283 -0.42 -9.82 3.23
C SER A 283 0.50 -10.65 4.14
N MET A 284 -0.05 -11.56 4.94
CA MET A 284 0.75 -12.46 5.79
C MET A 284 1.56 -13.46 4.96
N ALA A 285 1.01 -13.97 3.86
CA ALA A 285 1.75 -14.84 2.94
C ALA A 285 2.96 -14.11 2.33
N MET A 286 2.75 -12.90 1.79
CA MET A 286 3.83 -12.07 1.25
C MET A 286 4.87 -11.75 2.33
N ASP A 287 4.44 -11.38 3.54
CA ASP A 287 5.33 -11.09 4.66
C ASP A 287 6.21 -12.29 5.03
N ALA A 288 5.62 -13.49 5.12
CA ALA A 288 6.35 -14.72 5.43
C ALA A 288 7.39 -15.04 4.35
N ILE A 289 7.02 -14.94 3.07
CA ILE A 289 7.94 -15.17 1.94
C ILE A 289 9.05 -14.14 1.95
N MET A 290 8.73 -12.84 2.05
CA MET A 290 9.72 -11.77 2.05
C MET A 290 10.69 -11.88 3.22
N LYS A 291 10.20 -12.19 4.43
CA LYS A 291 11.04 -12.42 5.60
C LYS A 291 12.03 -13.56 5.34
N TYR A 292 11.54 -14.72 4.87
CA TYR A 292 12.38 -15.87 4.61
C TYR A 292 13.43 -15.58 3.52
N VAL A 293 13.02 -14.99 2.40
CA VAL A 293 13.95 -14.65 1.30
C VAL A 293 15.01 -13.65 1.77
N SER A 294 14.64 -12.65 2.58
CA SER A 294 15.58 -11.66 3.12
C SER A 294 16.57 -12.27 4.11
N GLU A 295 16.17 -13.30 4.87
CA GLU A 295 17.07 -14.06 5.75
C GLU A 295 18.08 -14.91 4.98
N GLN A 296 17.73 -15.37 3.77
CA GLN A 296 18.61 -16.17 2.92
C GLN A 296 19.46 -15.34 1.94
N LYS A 297 19.04 -14.11 1.63
CA LYS A 297 19.69 -13.23 0.64
C LYS A 297 19.92 -11.84 1.23
N ALA A 298 21.19 -11.54 1.53
CA ALA A 298 21.61 -10.32 2.24
C ALA A 298 21.23 -9.01 1.54
N ASN A 299 21.28 -8.97 0.21
CA ASN A 299 21.09 -7.75 -0.59
C ASN A 299 19.68 -7.66 -1.20
N THR A 300 18.66 -8.01 -0.44
CA THR A 300 17.28 -7.84 -0.89
C THR A 300 16.74 -6.46 -0.54
N SER A 301 15.86 -5.91 -1.38
CA SER A 301 15.07 -4.72 -1.02
C SER A 301 13.59 -5.07 -0.91
N LEU A 302 12.84 -4.30 -0.13
CA LEU A 302 11.39 -4.45 0.00
C LEU A 302 10.66 -3.24 -0.58
N MET A 303 9.54 -3.49 -1.24
CA MET A 303 8.64 -2.45 -1.73
C MET A 303 7.20 -2.68 -1.27
N TYR A 304 6.57 -1.61 -0.79
CA TYR A 304 5.17 -1.58 -0.38
C TYR A 304 4.49 -0.30 -0.88
N MET A 305 3.20 -0.42 -1.19
CA MET A 305 2.33 0.73 -1.41
C MET A 305 1.40 0.92 -0.21
N CYS A 306 1.64 2.00 0.53
CA CYS A 306 0.76 2.45 1.60
C CYS A 306 -0.53 3.02 1.03
N THR A 307 -1.62 2.87 1.77
CA THR A 307 -2.91 3.50 1.46
C THR A 307 -2.89 4.93 1.98
N PRO A 308 -3.50 5.92 1.32
CA PRO A 308 -3.57 7.28 1.86
C PRO A 308 -4.64 7.39 2.97
N THR A 309 -5.45 6.36 3.16
CA THR A 309 -6.55 6.28 4.13
C THR A 309 -6.20 5.41 5.34
N ASP A 310 -5.08 5.69 5.99
CA ASP A 310 -4.66 5.08 7.26
C ASP A 310 -4.37 6.19 8.29
N VAL A 311 -3.95 5.81 9.50
CA VAL A 311 -3.35 6.74 10.46
C VAL A 311 -1.84 6.77 10.27
N TYR A 312 -1.30 7.97 10.09
CA TYR A 312 0.12 8.21 9.90
C TYR A 312 0.64 9.21 10.92
N ALA A 313 1.88 9.00 11.35
CA ALA A 313 2.67 10.09 11.91
C ALA A 313 3.01 11.05 10.78
N VAL A 314 2.94 12.35 11.05
CA VAL A 314 3.22 13.41 10.06
C VAL A 314 4.16 14.46 10.65
N PRO A 315 4.94 15.18 9.84
CA PRO A 315 5.74 16.30 10.33
C PRO A 315 4.85 17.42 10.90
N GLU A 316 5.40 18.20 11.84
CA GLU A 316 4.69 19.34 12.45
C GLU A 316 4.09 20.31 11.42
N GLU A 317 4.79 20.56 10.30
CA GLU A 317 4.33 21.45 9.23
C GLU A 317 2.99 21.02 8.60
N VAL A 318 2.72 19.71 8.55
CA VAL A 318 1.44 19.18 8.03
C VAL A 318 0.31 19.52 8.99
N VAL A 319 0.57 19.42 10.30
CA VAL A 319 -0.38 19.81 11.36
C VAL A 319 -0.70 21.30 11.27
N GLN A 320 0.35 22.13 11.17
CA GLN A 320 0.23 23.57 11.05
C GLN A 320 -0.52 23.98 9.78
N ALA A 321 -0.25 23.31 8.65
CA ALA A 321 -0.96 23.55 7.39
C ALA A 321 -2.46 23.22 7.50
N SER A 322 -2.82 22.08 8.08
CA SER A 322 -4.22 21.70 8.32
C SER A 322 -4.94 22.71 9.24
N GLN A 323 -4.28 23.13 10.32
CA GLN A 323 -4.82 24.14 11.25
C GLN A 323 -5.00 25.51 10.58
N SER A 324 -4.01 25.97 9.82
CA SER A 324 -4.07 27.21 9.06
C SER A 324 -5.24 27.18 8.07
N LYS A 325 -5.40 26.08 7.33
CA LYS A 325 -6.52 25.90 6.40
C LYS A 325 -7.88 25.98 7.09
N TYR A 326 -8.02 25.39 8.28
CA TYR A 326 -9.24 25.51 9.09
C TYR A 326 -9.51 26.94 9.56
N GLN A 327 -8.48 27.69 9.94
CA GLN A 327 -8.61 29.09 10.38
C GLN A 327 -8.97 30.04 9.23
N HIS A 328 -8.50 29.75 8.01
CA HIS A 328 -8.71 30.56 6.81
C HIS A 328 -9.92 30.15 5.96
N LEU A 329 -10.77 29.25 6.45
CA LEU A 329 -12.06 28.96 5.81
C LEU A 329 -12.86 30.25 5.58
N SER A 330 -13.54 30.37 4.44
CA SER A 330 -14.36 31.55 4.18
C SER A 330 -15.46 31.69 5.24
N LYS A 331 -15.93 32.92 5.48
CA LYS A 331 -16.99 33.17 6.49
C LYS A 331 -18.26 32.35 6.23
N ILE A 332 -18.59 32.12 4.96
CA ILE A 332 -19.74 31.31 4.54
C ILE A 332 -19.51 29.84 4.86
N GLU A 333 -18.37 29.27 4.47
CA GLU A 333 -18.02 27.87 4.74
C GLU A 333 -17.94 27.59 6.23
N SER A 334 -17.22 28.44 6.99
CA SER A 334 -17.11 28.33 8.45
C SER A 334 -18.49 28.32 9.10
N THR A 335 -19.41 29.18 8.67
CA THR A 335 -20.76 29.26 9.24
C THR A 335 -21.58 28.02 8.92
N LEU A 336 -21.54 27.54 7.66
CA LEU A 336 -22.22 26.33 7.23
C LEU A 336 -21.71 25.09 7.98
N THR A 337 -20.39 24.89 8.03
CA THR A 337 -19.80 23.72 8.70
C THR A 337 -20.00 23.75 10.21
N LYS A 338 -19.95 24.93 10.85
CA LYS A 338 -20.28 25.06 12.28
C LYS A 338 -21.74 24.74 12.56
N GLY A 339 -22.66 25.19 11.71
CA GLY A 339 -24.09 24.85 11.81
C GLY A 339 -24.32 23.34 11.69
N ILE A 340 -23.74 22.69 10.69
CA ILE A 340 -23.85 21.24 10.48
C ILE A 340 -23.19 20.46 11.63
N SER A 341 -22.01 20.89 12.10
CA SER A 341 -21.34 20.27 13.24
C SER A 341 -22.21 20.35 14.51
N LEU A 342 -22.81 21.51 14.81
CA LEU A 342 -23.70 21.66 15.96
C LEU A 342 -24.95 20.79 15.87
N ILE A 343 -25.64 20.80 14.72
CA ILE A 343 -26.84 19.99 14.48
C ILE A 343 -26.53 18.50 14.57
N SER A 344 -25.35 18.10 14.10
CA SER A 344 -24.89 16.70 14.18
C SER A 344 -24.28 16.34 15.53
N HIS A 345 -24.43 17.14 16.59
CA HIS A 345 -23.79 16.89 17.89
C HIS A 345 -22.27 16.64 17.76
N LYS A 346 -21.60 17.44 16.94
CA LYS A 346 -20.17 17.36 16.59
C LYS A 346 -19.74 16.08 15.89
N HIS A 347 -20.65 15.33 15.25
CA HIS A 347 -20.27 14.14 14.48
C HIS A 347 -19.64 14.49 13.12
N PHE A 348 -19.99 15.64 12.53
CA PHE A 348 -19.45 16.11 11.24
C PHE A 348 -18.55 17.33 11.36
N PHE A 349 -17.65 17.49 10.37
CA PHE A 349 -16.66 18.57 10.28
C PHE A 349 -15.84 18.75 11.57
N GLN A 350 -15.46 17.63 12.19
CA GLN A 350 -14.59 17.67 13.36
C GLN A 350 -13.25 18.27 12.96
N LYS A 351 -12.74 19.18 13.80
CA LYS A 351 -11.39 19.70 13.65
C LYS A 351 -10.42 18.53 13.78
N ASN A 352 -9.40 18.52 12.94
CA ASN A 352 -8.28 17.61 13.08
C ASN A 352 -7.39 18.11 14.24
N GLU A 353 -7.84 17.92 15.49
CA GLU A 353 -7.05 18.25 16.67
C GLU A 353 -5.94 17.19 16.82
N GLN A 354 -4.69 17.64 16.78
CA GLN A 354 -3.53 16.78 16.84
C GLN A 354 -2.58 17.30 17.91
N ASP A 355 -2.31 16.45 18.90
CA ASP A 355 -1.22 16.68 19.83
C ASP A 355 0.12 16.53 19.08
N LEU A 356 1.10 17.35 19.47
CA LEU A 356 2.46 17.24 18.96
C LEU A 356 3.29 16.38 19.90
N PHE A 357 3.89 15.33 19.35
CA PHE A 357 4.80 14.41 20.03
C PHE A 357 6.24 14.86 19.77
N LYS A 358 6.92 15.29 20.83
CA LYS A 358 8.32 15.70 20.75
C LYS A 358 9.25 14.49 20.87
N VAL A 359 10.09 14.25 19.87
CA VAL A 359 11.13 13.21 19.89
C VAL A 359 12.46 13.83 19.48
N GLY A 360 13.38 13.96 20.45
CA GLY A 360 14.60 14.73 20.28
C GLY A 360 14.29 16.20 19.95
N ASP A 361 14.86 16.69 18.87
CA ASP A 361 14.70 18.08 18.40
C ASP A 361 13.57 18.24 17.37
N LYS A 362 12.79 17.18 17.11
CA LYS A 362 11.67 17.18 16.17
C LYS A 362 10.34 17.00 16.88
N SER A 363 9.29 17.55 16.29
CA SER A 363 7.90 17.37 16.71
C SER A 363 7.12 16.70 15.59
N TYR A 364 6.25 15.77 15.95
CA TYR A 364 5.41 15.02 15.01
C TYR A 364 3.95 15.10 15.41
N GLY A 365 3.07 15.18 14.44
CA GLY A 365 1.62 15.03 14.64
C GLY A 365 1.13 13.66 14.21
N VAL A 366 -0.18 13.47 14.32
CA VAL A 366 -0.88 12.26 13.86
C VAL A 366 -2.02 12.65 12.95
N CYS A 367 -1.92 12.27 11.67
CA CYS A 367 -2.99 12.45 10.73
C CYS A 367 -3.84 11.18 10.62
N ASP A 368 -5.09 11.29 11.06
CA ASP A 368 -6.06 10.19 11.01
C ASP A 368 -6.94 10.28 9.75
N CYS A 369 -6.54 9.54 8.71
CA CYS A 369 -7.26 9.45 7.44
C CYS A 369 -8.04 8.13 7.30
N LEU A 370 -8.26 7.38 8.38
CA LEU A 370 -8.96 6.10 8.31
C LEU A 370 -10.41 6.26 7.83
N VAL A 371 -10.78 5.42 6.86
CA VAL A 371 -12.14 5.29 6.34
C VAL A 371 -12.76 4.01 6.90
N VAL A 372 -13.79 4.15 7.75
CA VAL A 372 -14.41 3.04 8.50
C VAL A 372 -14.97 1.96 7.55
N GLU A 373 -15.46 2.38 6.39
CA GLU A 373 -16.06 1.54 5.36
C GLU A 373 -15.06 0.57 4.71
N GLN A 374 -13.76 0.84 4.77
CA GLN A 374 -12.72 -0.11 4.32
C GLN A 374 -12.60 -1.31 5.28
N GLY A 375 -12.95 -1.10 6.55
CA GLY A 375 -13.05 -2.13 7.57
C GLY A 375 -11.71 -2.53 8.21
N PRO A 376 -11.78 -3.20 9.38
CA PRO A 376 -10.61 -3.50 10.19
C PRO A 376 -9.62 -4.47 9.54
N ASN A 377 -10.08 -5.38 8.67
CA ASN A 377 -9.19 -6.31 7.98
C ASN A 377 -8.30 -5.58 6.96
N TYR A 378 -8.84 -4.57 6.27
CA TYR A 378 -8.03 -3.76 5.35
C TYR A 378 -6.96 -2.97 6.10
N ALA A 379 -7.34 -2.31 7.21
CA ALA A 379 -6.41 -1.59 8.06
C ALA A 379 -5.32 -2.50 8.63
N LEU A 380 -5.68 -3.69 9.13
CA LEU A 380 -4.71 -4.67 9.63
C LEU A 380 -3.72 -5.13 8.55
N ALA A 381 -4.22 -5.45 7.35
CA ALA A 381 -3.38 -5.88 6.23
C ALA A 381 -2.35 -4.81 5.85
N LYS A 382 -2.74 -3.53 5.85
CA LYS A 382 -1.84 -2.39 5.59
C LYS A 382 -0.89 -2.11 6.74
N ARG A 383 -1.33 -2.29 7.98
CA ARG A 383 -0.48 -2.12 9.17
C ARG A 383 0.63 -3.16 9.25
N ILE A 384 0.35 -4.42 8.89
CA ILE A 384 1.36 -5.48 8.79
C ILE A 384 2.48 -5.09 7.81
N GLN A 385 2.13 -4.55 6.64
CA GLN A 385 3.10 -4.08 5.64
C GLN A 385 3.98 -2.94 6.21
N GLN A 386 3.39 -1.98 6.91
CA GLN A 386 4.12 -0.89 7.57
C GLN A 386 5.06 -1.38 8.66
N TRP A 387 4.62 -2.32 9.50
CA TRP A 387 5.46 -2.91 10.54
C TRP A 387 6.66 -3.64 9.95
N ARG A 388 6.46 -4.43 8.89
CA ARG A 388 7.56 -5.14 8.22
C ARG A 388 8.56 -4.16 7.64
N ALA A 389 8.07 -3.15 6.92
CA ALA A 389 8.91 -2.12 6.32
C ALA A 389 9.77 -1.39 7.38
N THR A 390 9.14 -1.02 8.50
CA THR A 390 9.82 -0.32 9.61
C THR A 390 10.92 -1.19 10.22
N LEU A 391 10.64 -2.47 10.52
CA LEU A 391 11.63 -3.38 11.10
C LEU A 391 12.75 -3.74 10.11
N ALA A 392 12.40 -4.06 8.87
CA ALA A 392 13.37 -4.41 7.84
C ALA A 392 14.39 -3.28 7.64
N ARG A 393 13.89 -2.04 7.55
CA ARG A 393 14.74 -0.85 7.46
C ARG A 393 15.63 -0.69 8.69
N ALA A 394 15.05 -0.78 9.89
CA ALA A 394 15.82 -0.67 11.14
C ALA A 394 16.91 -1.73 11.26
N ASN A 395 16.72 -2.89 10.62
CA ASN A 395 17.69 -3.98 10.55
C ASN A 395 18.67 -3.88 9.36
N GLY A 396 18.74 -2.72 8.69
CA GLY A 396 19.73 -2.48 7.64
C GLY A 396 19.31 -2.91 6.24
N GLN A 397 18.02 -3.20 5.99
CA GLN A 397 17.52 -3.52 4.66
C GLN A 397 17.05 -2.25 3.92
N ARG A 398 17.22 -2.19 2.59
CA ARG A 398 16.62 -1.13 1.77
C ARG A 398 15.11 -1.35 1.66
N VAL A 399 14.33 -0.31 1.92
CA VAL A 399 12.86 -0.40 1.94
C VAL A 399 12.23 0.82 1.27
N SER A 400 11.56 0.61 0.14
CA SER A 400 10.71 1.61 -0.52
C SER A 400 9.27 1.43 -0.06
N ILE A 401 8.79 2.24 0.88
CA ILE A 401 7.40 2.22 1.33
C ILE A 401 6.81 3.61 1.18
N ASN A 402 5.97 3.78 0.16
CA ASN A 402 5.45 5.09 -0.21
C ASN A 402 3.93 5.10 -0.14
N ILE A 403 3.38 6.23 0.28
CA ILE A 403 1.93 6.45 0.28
C ILE A 403 1.49 6.73 -1.14
N ALA A 404 0.67 5.82 -1.66
CA ALA A 404 0.05 5.98 -2.96
C ALA A 404 -1.20 6.86 -2.86
N PRO A 405 -1.52 7.65 -3.90
CA PRO A 405 -2.72 8.48 -3.90
C PRO A 405 -4.00 7.64 -3.91
N SER A 406 -5.11 8.28 -3.52
CA SER A 406 -6.44 7.70 -3.68
C SER A 406 -6.68 7.47 -5.16
N THR A 407 -6.82 6.20 -5.56
CA THR A 407 -6.85 5.81 -6.96
C THR A 407 -8.23 5.27 -7.33
N THR A 408 -8.80 5.71 -8.46
CA THR A 408 -10.12 5.27 -8.95
C THR A 408 -10.07 3.89 -9.61
N THR A 409 -9.52 2.89 -8.91
CA THR A 409 -9.44 1.50 -9.39
C THR A 409 -10.82 0.85 -9.45
N TYR A 410 -10.95 -0.26 -10.19
CA TYR A 410 -12.18 -1.05 -10.19
C TYR A 410 -12.57 -1.52 -8.77
N SER A 411 -11.58 -1.89 -7.95
CA SER A 411 -11.82 -2.36 -6.57
C SER A 411 -12.43 -1.29 -5.66
N VAL A 412 -12.18 -0.01 -5.92
CA VAL A 412 -12.78 1.12 -5.19
C VAL A 412 -14.10 1.53 -5.83
N THR A 413 -14.12 1.69 -7.16
CA THR A 413 -15.28 2.22 -7.89
C THR A 413 -16.48 1.26 -7.91
N LYS A 414 -16.28 -0.03 -7.63
CA LYS A 414 -17.38 -1.00 -7.43
C LYS A 414 -18.25 -0.70 -6.21
N ASN A 415 -17.74 0.03 -5.21
CA ASN A 415 -18.53 0.50 -4.07
C ASN A 415 -19.13 1.88 -4.43
N PRO A 416 -20.47 2.00 -4.57
CA PRO A 416 -21.09 3.25 -5.01
C PRO A 416 -20.80 4.45 -4.09
N LEU A 417 -20.69 4.22 -2.77
CA LEU A 417 -20.42 5.26 -1.80
C LEU A 417 -18.99 5.80 -1.95
N LEU A 418 -18.01 4.91 -2.09
CA LEU A 418 -16.61 5.30 -2.28
C LEU A 418 -16.41 5.96 -3.64
N LYS A 419 -17.06 5.46 -4.70
CA LYS A 419 -17.04 6.09 -6.02
C LYS A 419 -17.55 7.53 -5.95
N ALA A 420 -18.72 7.74 -5.33
CA ALA A 420 -19.29 9.07 -5.19
C ALA A 420 -18.40 9.97 -4.32
N ALA A 421 -17.83 9.45 -3.23
CA ALA A 421 -16.90 10.20 -2.39
C ALA A 421 -15.65 10.65 -3.17
N PHE A 422 -15.12 9.80 -4.04
CA PHE A 422 -13.95 10.13 -4.86
C PHE A 422 -14.30 11.18 -5.92
N ASN A 423 -15.48 11.08 -6.54
CA ASN A 423 -15.96 12.09 -7.50
C ASN A 423 -16.13 13.46 -6.83
N GLY A 424 -16.54 13.48 -5.55
CA GLY A 424 -16.68 14.72 -4.77
C GLY A 424 -15.46 15.13 -3.94
N ALA A 425 -14.34 14.39 -4.01
CA ALA A 425 -13.16 14.63 -3.18
C ALA A 425 -12.56 16.03 -3.38
N SER A 426 -12.66 16.56 -4.62
CA SER A 426 -12.22 17.92 -4.96
C SER A 426 -12.92 19.03 -4.17
N LEU A 427 -14.11 18.78 -3.59
CA LEU A 427 -14.79 19.71 -2.69
C LEU A 427 -13.96 20.00 -1.42
N PHE A 428 -13.07 19.09 -1.05
CA PHE A 428 -12.21 19.18 0.12
C PHE A 428 -10.73 19.28 -0.25
N ASP A 429 -10.43 19.72 -1.48
CA ASP A 429 -9.08 19.79 -2.06
C ASP A 429 -8.34 18.44 -2.07
N VAL A 430 -9.08 17.34 -2.17
CA VAL A 430 -8.51 16.00 -2.31
C VAL A 430 -8.54 15.58 -3.77
N GLU A 431 -7.38 15.18 -4.28
CA GLU A 431 -7.17 14.72 -5.65
C GLU A 431 -7.24 13.19 -5.71
N ALA A 432 -8.16 12.67 -6.51
CA ALA A 432 -8.24 11.24 -6.83
C ALA A 432 -7.56 10.99 -8.19
N PHE A 433 -6.61 10.06 -8.22
CA PHE A 433 -5.77 9.78 -9.37
C PHE A 433 -6.35 8.62 -10.20
N ALA A 434 -6.15 8.66 -11.51
CA ALA A 434 -6.43 7.53 -12.38
C ALA A 434 -5.37 6.42 -12.17
N PRO A 435 -5.71 5.13 -12.32
CA PRO A 435 -4.76 4.02 -12.15
C PRO A 435 -3.45 4.20 -12.92
N GLU A 436 -3.52 4.64 -14.18
CA GLU A 436 -2.37 4.87 -15.03
C GLU A 436 -1.43 5.98 -14.52
N THR A 437 -2.00 7.02 -13.88
CA THR A 437 -1.22 8.08 -13.24
C THR A 437 -0.53 7.53 -12.00
N THR A 438 -1.26 6.80 -11.15
CA THR A 438 -0.71 6.15 -9.96
C THR A 438 0.40 5.17 -10.32
N ASN A 439 0.20 4.33 -11.35
CA ASN A 439 1.22 3.38 -11.79
C ASN A 439 2.50 4.11 -12.20
N ALA A 440 2.39 5.20 -12.95
CA ALA A 440 3.54 5.96 -13.46
C ALA A 440 4.35 6.62 -12.35
N VAL A 441 3.65 7.24 -11.40
CA VAL A 441 4.27 7.96 -10.28
C VAL A 441 4.87 6.98 -9.27
N MET A 442 4.13 5.93 -8.89
CA MET A 442 4.61 4.98 -7.88
C MET A 442 5.72 4.07 -8.40
N ALA A 443 5.72 3.71 -9.69
CA ALA A 443 6.82 2.99 -10.30
C ALA A 443 8.09 3.85 -10.32
N ALA A 444 7.99 5.12 -10.73
CA ALA A 444 9.14 6.04 -10.72
C ALA A 444 9.70 6.25 -9.31
N LEU A 445 8.82 6.42 -8.31
CA LEU A 445 9.24 6.58 -6.93
C LEU A 445 9.97 5.35 -6.37
N TRP A 446 9.55 4.14 -6.75
CA TRP A 446 10.30 2.93 -6.41
C TRP A 446 11.69 2.93 -7.04
N ILE A 447 11.81 3.33 -8.31
CA ILE A 447 13.12 3.40 -8.99
C ILE A 447 14.03 4.46 -8.35
N HIS A 448 13.48 5.63 -8.04
CA HIS A 448 14.17 6.64 -7.24
C HIS A 448 14.73 6.04 -5.96
N ASP A 449 13.90 5.31 -5.20
CA ASP A 449 14.31 4.70 -3.94
C ASP A 449 15.34 3.58 -4.08
N LEU A 450 15.44 2.94 -5.24
CA LEU A 450 16.46 1.93 -5.52
C LEU A 450 17.78 2.54 -6.00
N ARG A 451 17.73 3.69 -6.69
CA ARG A 451 18.87 4.32 -7.36
C ARG A 451 19.50 5.44 -6.54
N ASN A 452 18.70 6.23 -5.84
CA ASN A 452 19.18 7.34 -5.03
C ASN A 452 19.78 6.82 -3.70
N THR A 453 21.04 7.16 -3.44
CA THR A 453 21.73 6.81 -2.19
C THR A 453 21.26 7.67 -1.02
N GLU A 454 20.75 8.87 -1.30
CA GLU A 454 20.26 9.82 -0.29
C GLU A 454 18.77 9.62 0.01
N SER A 455 18.08 8.74 -0.73
CA SER A 455 16.69 8.38 -0.41
C SER A 455 16.62 7.74 0.98
N VAL A 456 15.56 8.09 1.73
CA VAL A 456 15.23 7.44 3.00
C VAL A 456 14.92 5.95 2.86
N ALA A 457 14.83 5.40 1.65
CA ALA A 457 14.77 3.96 1.46
C ALA A 457 16.11 3.28 1.79
N ASN A 458 17.24 3.98 1.61
CA ASN A 458 18.58 3.47 1.91
C ASN A 458 18.85 3.45 3.42
N PRO A 459 19.09 2.29 4.06
CA PRO A 459 19.24 2.17 5.53
C PRO A 459 20.35 3.02 6.13
N ASN A 460 21.34 3.43 5.32
CA ASN A 460 22.43 4.29 5.77
C ASN A 460 22.00 5.76 5.97
N VAL A 461 20.87 6.18 5.38
CA VAL A 461 20.30 7.51 5.61
C VAL A 461 19.61 7.53 6.98
N LYS A 462 20.17 8.28 7.91
CA LYS A 462 19.68 8.35 9.28
C LYS A 462 18.32 9.05 9.34
N LEU A 463 17.37 8.38 10.00
CA LEU A 463 16.08 8.97 10.37
C LEU A 463 16.12 9.44 11.84
N ASN A 464 15.42 10.53 12.16
CA ASN A 464 15.21 10.96 13.54
C ASN A 464 14.20 10.06 14.25
N HIS A 465 13.26 9.48 13.48
CA HIS A 465 12.27 8.53 13.99
C HIS A 465 11.92 7.48 12.93
N PRO A 466 11.75 6.18 13.27
CA PRO A 466 11.43 5.14 12.29
C PRO A 466 10.19 5.42 11.44
N LEU A 467 9.18 6.11 12.02
CA LEU A 467 7.95 6.45 11.29
C LEU A 467 8.14 7.54 10.23
N GLU A 468 9.27 8.27 10.21
CA GLU A 468 9.61 9.19 9.12
C GLU A 468 9.66 8.47 7.78
N LEU A 469 9.98 7.16 7.75
CA LEU A 469 10.07 6.37 6.54
C LEU A 469 8.82 6.49 5.65
N MET A 470 7.63 6.62 6.23
CA MET A 470 6.36 6.76 5.49
C MET A 470 5.95 8.21 5.25
N MET A 471 6.62 9.18 5.88
CA MET A 471 6.37 10.61 5.69
C MET A 471 7.03 11.13 4.42
N PHE A 472 8.26 10.68 4.15
CA PHE A 472 8.99 11.01 2.94
C PHE A 472 8.37 10.31 1.73
N GLY A 473 8.34 11.00 0.58
CA GLY A 473 7.77 10.44 -0.65
C GLY A 473 6.24 10.31 -0.64
N ALA A 474 5.55 10.88 0.35
CA ALA A 474 4.10 10.73 0.49
C ALA A 474 3.31 11.48 -0.60
N ASN A 475 2.48 10.72 -1.33
CA ASN A 475 1.40 11.26 -2.14
C ASN A 475 0.07 10.82 -1.54
N HIS A 476 -0.45 11.65 -0.63
CA HIS A 476 -1.71 11.40 0.06
C HIS A 476 -2.91 12.07 -0.64
N GLY A 477 -2.73 12.58 -1.87
CA GLY A 477 -3.79 13.22 -2.64
C GLY A 477 -4.40 14.45 -1.95
N GLY A 478 -3.69 15.12 -1.04
CA GLY A 478 -4.24 16.23 -0.25
C GLY A 478 -4.84 15.86 1.11
N LEU A 479 -5.10 14.57 1.37
CA LEU A 479 -5.79 14.10 2.59
C LEU A 479 -5.13 14.54 3.91
N TRP A 480 -3.80 14.71 3.95
CA TRP A 480 -3.14 15.15 5.17
C TRP A 480 -3.30 16.63 5.47
N ARG A 481 -3.54 17.44 4.44
CA ARG A 481 -3.56 18.91 4.50
C ARG A 481 -4.97 19.48 4.46
N VAL A 482 -6.01 18.65 4.60
CA VAL A 482 -7.41 19.11 4.70
C VAL A 482 -7.70 19.72 6.07
N ALA A 483 -8.70 20.61 6.13
CA ALA A 483 -9.07 21.32 7.36
C ALA A 483 -9.80 20.45 8.40
N TYR A 484 -10.43 19.36 7.95
CA TYR A 484 -11.33 18.54 8.76
C TYR A 484 -10.84 17.11 8.84
N LEU A 485 -11.22 16.41 9.91
CA LEU A 485 -11.04 14.97 10.00
C LEU A 485 -11.76 14.27 8.83
N ALA A 486 -11.00 13.57 7.96
CA ALA A 486 -11.46 13.12 6.65
C ALA A 486 -12.80 12.35 6.68
N ARG A 487 -12.94 11.39 7.59
CA ARG A 487 -14.18 10.59 7.76
C ARG A 487 -15.42 11.41 8.12
N THR A 488 -15.25 12.60 8.71
CA THR A 488 -16.36 13.48 9.11
C THR A 488 -16.80 14.42 7.98
N ALA A 489 -16.01 14.53 6.92
CA ALA A 489 -16.32 15.27 5.70
C ALA A 489 -16.74 14.34 4.53
N LEU A 490 -16.30 13.08 4.55
CA LEU A 490 -16.53 12.09 3.49
C LEU A 490 -18.00 11.92 3.06
N PRO A 491 -19.01 11.90 3.97
CA PRO A 491 -20.41 11.80 3.55
C PRO A 491 -20.88 12.97 2.68
N PHE A 492 -20.34 14.17 2.90
CA PHE A 492 -20.65 15.36 2.09
C PHE A 492 -19.96 15.31 0.74
N ALA A 493 -18.74 14.76 0.67
CA ALA A 493 -18.06 14.48 -0.60
C ALA A 493 -18.90 13.50 -1.43
N ALA A 494 -19.41 12.43 -0.80
CA ALA A 494 -20.26 11.45 -1.48
C ALA A 494 -21.58 12.06 -1.97
N LEU A 495 -22.26 12.86 -1.15
CA LEU A 495 -23.49 13.55 -1.55
C LEU A 495 -23.26 14.48 -2.75
N TYR A 496 -22.19 15.27 -2.72
CA TYR A 496 -21.80 16.13 -3.83
C TYR A 496 -21.49 15.33 -5.09
N GLY A 497 -20.67 14.27 -4.98
CA GLY A 497 -20.33 13.39 -6.09
C GLY A 497 -21.55 12.72 -6.74
N PHE A 498 -22.53 12.28 -5.94
CA PHE A 498 -23.79 11.75 -6.45
C PHE A 498 -24.60 12.81 -7.22
N ALA A 499 -24.61 14.05 -6.74
CA ALA A 499 -25.29 15.14 -7.43
C ALA A 499 -24.60 15.48 -8.75
N THR A 500 -23.26 15.54 -8.78
CA THR A 500 -22.49 15.83 -10.00
C THR A 500 -22.60 14.72 -11.05
N ASP A 501 -22.70 13.45 -10.64
CA ASP A 501 -22.86 12.33 -11.58
C ASP A 501 -24.24 12.33 -12.26
N LYS A 502 -25.28 12.87 -11.59
CA LYS A 502 -26.66 12.88 -12.08
C LYS A 502 -27.07 14.17 -12.78
N LEU A 503 -26.34 15.27 -12.61
CA LEU A 503 -26.64 16.56 -13.23
C LEU A 503 -25.88 16.73 -14.55
N PRO A 504 -26.52 17.25 -15.62
CA PRO A 504 -25.83 17.50 -16.89
C PRO A 504 -24.68 18.51 -16.69
N LYS A 505 -23.51 18.19 -17.27
CA LYS A 505 -22.20 18.85 -17.06
C LYS A 505 -22.18 20.39 -17.21
N GLY A 506 -23.23 21.02 -17.78
CA GLY A 506 -23.31 22.46 -18.01
C GLY A 506 -23.87 23.31 -16.85
N LEU A 507 -24.55 22.73 -15.86
CA LEU A 507 -25.20 23.52 -14.78
C LEU A 507 -24.26 23.87 -13.61
N LEU A 508 -23.21 23.08 -13.39
CA LEU A 508 -22.29 23.21 -12.24
C LEU A 508 -21.17 24.25 -12.43
N GLY A 509 -20.89 24.69 -13.66
CA GLY A 509 -19.89 25.72 -13.95
C GLY A 509 -20.18 27.07 -13.29
N LYS A 510 -21.40 27.31 -12.81
CA LYS A 510 -21.81 28.52 -12.09
C LYS A 510 -21.58 28.47 -10.57
N LEU A 511 -21.24 27.31 -9.99
CA LEU A 511 -20.99 27.12 -8.56
C LEU A 511 -19.48 27.08 -8.21
N LYS A 512 -18.60 27.18 -9.22
CA LYS A 512 -17.14 27.19 -9.07
C LYS A 512 -16.52 28.61 -9.01
N LYS A 513 -17.29 29.64 -8.67
CA LYS A 513 -16.78 31.00 -8.45
C LYS A 513 -16.85 31.38 -6.99
#